data_AF-A0A533V196-F1
#
_entry.id   AF-A0A533V196-F1
#
_cell.length_a   1.000
_cell.length_b   1.000
_cell.length_c   1.000
_cell.angle_alpha   90.00
_cell.angle_beta   90.00
_cell.angle_gamma   90.00
#
_symmetry.space_group_name_H-M   'P 1'
#
loop_
_entity.id
_entity.type
_entity.pdbx_description
1 polymer ?
#
loop_
_entity_poly.entity_id
_entity_poly.type
_entity_poly.pdbx_seq_one_letter_code
_entity_poly.pdbx_strand_id
1 'polypeptide(L)'
;MIRKDSMNPFIIQTIVMCLSEKESLAYLKDKGFEISVPYYYKLKKNIQQSRFDRLSLIAKTQFVDQHLERIDQLELINSEYWKLYRETKDTFKKALILEKIAELQTYISPYYDASRYILENSIKSNNQNETEKNNSLPVI
;
A
#
# COMPACT_ATOMS: atom_id res chain seq x y z
N MET A 1 4.44 26.31 -19.59
CA MET A 1 4.95 24.97 -19.97
C MET A 1 4.60 24.00 -18.86
N ILE A 2 3.49 23.27 -18.99
CA ILE A 2 3.04 22.34 -17.94
C ILE A 2 3.94 21.11 -18.02
N ARG A 3 4.70 20.84 -16.95
CA ARG A 3 5.71 19.77 -16.92
C ARG A 3 5.01 18.41 -17.07
N LYS A 4 5.55 17.57 -17.94
CA LYS A 4 5.08 16.21 -18.25
C LYS A 4 4.82 15.35 -16.99
N ASP A 5 5.57 15.61 -15.91
CA ASP A 5 5.45 14.90 -14.63
C ASP A 5 4.16 15.21 -13.86
N SER A 6 3.52 16.36 -14.10
CA SER A 6 2.27 16.72 -13.41
C SER A 6 1.03 16.00 -13.98
N MET A 7 1.12 15.39 -15.16
CA MET A 7 -0.02 14.76 -15.84
C MET A 7 -0.14 13.26 -15.54
N ASN A 8 0.98 12.58 -15.27
CA ASN A 8 1.01 11.13 -15.02
C ASN A 8 0.06 10.65 -13.91
N PRO A 9 -0.11 11.35 -12.77
CA PRO A 9 -1.07 10.95 -11.73
C PRO A 9 -2.50 10.87 -12.26
N PHE A 10 -2.91 11.81 -13.11
CA PHE A 10 -4.26 11.85 -13.68
C PHE A 10 -4.46 10.74 -14.72
N ILE A 11 -3.43 10.41 -15.51
CA ILE A 11 -3.49 9.26 -16.43
C ILE A 11 -3.58 7.94 -15.65
N ILE A 12 -2.91 7.82 -14.50
CA ILE A 12 -3.07 6.64 -13.63
C ILE A 12 -4.51 6.55 -13.13
N GLN A 13 -5.11 7.67 -12.72
CA GLN A 13 -6.49 7.71 -12.25
C GLN A 13 -7.48 7.24 -13.32
N THR A 14 -7.31 7.66 -14.59
CA THR A 14 -8.21 7.18 -15.66
C THR A 14 -8.12 5.66 -15.88
N ILE A 15 -6.93 5.07 -15.69
CA ILE A 15 -6.73 3.62 -15.75
C ILE A 15 -7.42 2.92 -14.58
N VAL A 16 -7.24 3.42 -13.35
CA VAL A 16 -7.80 2.83 -12.12
C VAL A 16 -9.32 2.91 -12.11
N MET A 17 -9.89 4.01 -12.60
CA MET A 17 -11.34 4.19 -12.73
C MET A 17 -11.94 3.45 -13.94
N CYS A 18 -11.12 2.77 -14.75
CA CYS A 18 -11.56 2.06 -15.95
C CYS A 18 -12.33 2.95 -16.95
N LEU A 19 -11.96 4.22 -17.08
CA LEU A 19 -12.65 5.15 -17.98
C LEU A 19 -12.44 4.78 -19.45
N SER A 20 -13.48 4.98 -20.27
CA SER A 20 -13.38 4.94 -21.73
C SER A 20 -12.49 6.07 -22.27
N GLU A 21 -12.13 6.02 -23.55
CA GLU A 21 -11.30 7.07 -24.19
C GLU A 21 -11.95 8.46 -24.05
N LYS A 22 -13.26 8.55 -24.37
CA LYS A 22 -14.00 9.82 -24.31
C LYS A 22 -14.06 10.36 -22.88
N GLU A 23 -14.34 9.50 -21.90
CA GLU A 23 -14.38 9.87 -20.48
C GLU A 23 -13.00 10.28 -19.97
N SER A 24 -11.95 9.57 -20.39
CA SER A 24 -10.57 9.89 -20.02
C SER A 24 -10.16 11.29 -20.48
N LEU A 25 -10.45 11.64 -21.74
CA LEU A 25 -10.13 12.97 -22.28
C LEU A 25 -10.95 14.08 -21.63
N ALA A 26 -12.24 13.83 -21.37
CA ALA A 26 -13.10 14.76 -20.65
C ALA A 26 -12.58 15.00 -19.22
N TYR A 27 -12.20 13.94 -18.51
CA TYR A 27 -11.61 14.01 -17.17
C TYR A 27 -10.30 14.81 -17.16
N LEU A 28 -9.41 14.58 -18.12
CA LEU A 28 -8.16 15.31 -18.23
C LEU A 28 -8.39 16.79 -18.54
N LYS A 29 -9.36 17.11 -19.40
CA LYS A 29 -9.76 18.48 -19.71
C LYS A 29 -10.27 19.22 -18.46
N ASP A 30 -11.09 18.58 -17.63
CA ASP A 30 -11.53 19.12 -16.33
C ASP A 30 -10.36 19.41 -15.40
N LYS A 31 -9.29 18.60 -15.45
CA LYS A 31 -8.04 18.83 -14.71
C LYS A 31 -7.09 19.81 -15.39
N GLY A 32 -7.52 20.48 -16.45
CA GLY A 32 -6.75 21.51 -17.16
C GLY A 32 -5.78 20.97 -18.22
N PHE A 33 -5.95 19.71 -18.63
CA PHE A 33 -5.10 19.05 -19.62
C PHE A 33 -5.89 18.71 -20.89
N GLU A 34 -5.76 19.54 -21.91
CA GLU A 34 -6.31 19.26 -23.24
C GLU A 34 -5.25 18.58 -24.10
N ILE A 35 -5.43 17.29 -24.38
CA ILE A 35 -4.47 16.46 -25.10
C ILE A 35 -5.13 15.67 -26.24
N SER A 36 -4.33 15.27 -27.23
CA SER A 36 -4.80 14.42 -28.31
C SER A 36 -4.91 12.95 -27.90
N VAL A 37 -5.82 12.22 -28.55
CA VAL A 37 -6.01 10.76 -28.35
C VAL A 37 -4.69 9.98 -28.49
N PRO A 38 -3.87 10.18 -29.55
CA PRO A 38 -2.61 9.44 -29.67
C PRO A 38 -1.62 9.73 -28.53
N TYR A 39 -1.61 10.97 -28.04
CA TYR A 39 -0.76 11.35 -26.92
C TYR A 39 -1.21 10.70 -25.61
N TYR A 40 -2.52 10.63 -25.37
CA TYR A 40 -3.11 9.88 -24.25
C TYR A 40 -2.65 8.41 -24.26
N TYR A 41 -2.80 7.71 -25.39
CA TYR A 41 -2.38 6.31 -25.48
C TYR A 41 -0.88 6.11 -25.32
N LYS A 42 -0.06 7.05 -25.81
CA LYS A 42 1.38 7.04 -25.58
C LYS A 42 1.70 7.13 -24.08
N LEU A 43 1.09 8.07 -23.35
CA LEU A 43 1.28 8.20 -21.91
C LEU A 43 0.77 6.96 -21.15
N LYS A 44 -0.41 6.48 -21.51
CA LYS A 44 -1.01 5.25 -20.93
C LYS A 44 -0.08 4.05 -21.11
N LYS A 45 0.48 3.85 -22.30
CA LYS A 45 1.41 2.76 -22.59
C LYS A 45 2.70 2.88 -21.78
N ASN A 46 3.28 4.08 -21.69
CA ASN A 46 4.47 4.32 -20.88
C ASN A 46 4.22 4.00 -19.40
N ILE A 47 3.09 4.42 -18.84
CA ILE A 47 2.69 4.12 -17.46
C ILE A 47 2.54 2.61 -17.27
N GLN A 48 1.88 1.91 -18.19
CA GLN A 48 1.72 0.45 -18.13
C GLN A 48 3.05 -0.28 -18.21
N GLN A 49 3.99 0.18 -19.03
CA GLN A 49 5.33 -0.42 -19.14
C GLN A 49 6.15 -0.18 -17.86
N SER A 50 6.09 1.03 -17.30
CA SER A 50 6.75 1.35 -16.03
C SER A 50 6.12 0.69 -14.80
N ARG A 51 5.00 -0.03 -14.95
CA ARG A 51 4.31 -0.71 -13.84
C ARG A 51 5.21 -1.75 -13.17
N PHE A 52 5.97 -2.51 -13.95
CA PHE A 52 6.89 -3.52 -13.41
C PHE A 52 8.05 -2.87 -12.66
N ASP A 53 8.57 -1.75 -13.16
CA ASP A 53 9.62 -0.98 -12.48
C ASP A 53 9.11 -0.40 -11.16
N ARG A 54 7.89 0.15 -11.15
CA ARG A 54 7.22 0.62 -9.92
C ARG A 54 7.00 -0.52 -8.94
N LEU A 55 6.52 -1.67 -9.40
CA LEU A 55 6.33 -2.84 -8.56
C LEU A 55 7.66 -3.33 -7.97
N SER A 56 8.72 -3.33 -8.77
CA SER A 56 10.07 -3.69 -8.32
C SER A 56 10.61 -2.72 -7.28
N LEU A 57 10.40 -1.41 -7.47
CA LEU A 57 10.78 -0.38 -6.51
C LEU A 57 10.05 -0.55 -5.18
N ILE A 58 8.73 -0.76 -5.24
CA ILE A 58 7.91 -1.02 -4.05
C ILE A 58 8.46 -2.23 -3.31
N ALA A 59 8.64 -3.37 -4.01
CA ALA A 59 9.14 -4.60 -3.40
C ALA A 59 10.55 -4.46 -2.79
N LYS A 60 11.44 -3.68 -3.42
CA LYS A 60 12.85 -3.55 -2.99
C LYS A 60 13.06 -2.55 -1.86
N THR A 61 12.28 -1.46 -1.83
CA THR A 61 12.63 -0.30 -1.00
C THR A 61 11.49 0.24 -0.16
N GLN A 62 10.23 0.09 -0.60
CA GLN A 62 9.10 0.75 0.08
C GLN A 62 8.20 -0.22 0.81
N PHE A 63 8.34 -1.53 0.58
CA PHE A 63 7.43 -2.54 1.12
C PHE A 63 7.45 -2.54 2.66
N VAL A 64 8.64 -2.56 3.26
CA VAL A 64 8.79 -2.58 4.72
C VAL A 64 8.24 -1.29 5.34
N ASP A 65 8.61 -0.14 4.79
CA ASP A 65 8.14 1.16 5.28
C ASP A 65 6.62 1.30 5.16
N GLN A 66 6.04 0.91 4.02
CA GLN A 66 4.58 0.93 3.82
C GLN A 66 3.86 -0.06 4.75
N HIS A 67 4.49 -1.21 5.03
CA HIS A 67 3.95 -2.21 5.95
C HIS A 67 3.89 -1.67 7.37
N LEU A 68 4.98 -1.06 7.85
CA LEU A 68 5.04 -0.42 9.17
C LEU A 68 4.09 0.77 9.26
N GLU A 69 4.12 1.67 8.27
CA GLU A 69 3.23 2.83 8.22
C GLU A 69 1.75 2.41 8.27
N ARG A 70 1.39 1.32 7.59
CA ARG A 70 0.02 0.82 7.62
C ARG A 70 -0.38 0.29 9.00
N ILE A 71 0.51 -0.42 9.69
CA ILE A 71 0.27 -0.87 11.07
C ILE A 71 0.03 0.35 11.95
N ASP A 72 0.93 1.34 11.91
CA ASP A 72 0.82 2.56 12.72
C ASP A 72 -0.47 3.33 12.46
N GLN A 73 -0.87 3.46 11.19
CA GLN A 73 -2.14 4.08 10.81
C GLN A 73 -3.34 3.32 11.35
N LEU A 74 -3.36 1.99 11.26
CA LEU A 74 -4.47 1.18 11.76
C LEU A 74 -4.56 1.23 13.29
N GLU A 75 -3.43 1.20 13.99
CA GLU A 75 -3.39 1.36 15.46
C GLU A 75 -3.86 2.75 15.90
N LEU A 76 -3.48 3.80 15.18
CA LEU A 76 -3.98 5.14 15.42
C LEU A 76 -5.50 5.20 15.24
N ILE A 77 -6.03 4.65 14.14
CA ILE A 77 -7.48 4.59 13.90
C ILE A 77 -8.21 3.83 15.03
N ASN A 78 -7.63 2.72 15.50
CA ASN A 78 -8.16 1.95 16.63
C ASN A 78 -8.26 2.83 17.89
N SER A 79 -7.18 3.55 18.20
CA SER A 79 -7.12 4.43 19.37
C SER A 79 -8.16 5.55 19.33
N GLU A 80 -8.39 6.14 18.15
CA GLU A 80 -9.39 7.18 17.93
C GLU A 80 -10.82 6.63 18.04
N TYR A 81 -11.10 5.42 17.52
CA TYR A 81 -12.40 4.78 17.73
C TYR A 81 -12.67 4.49 19.21
N TRP A 82 -11.66 4.04 19.97
CA TRP A 82 -11.81 3.85 21.40
C TRP A 82 -12.08 5.16 22.15
N LYS A 83 -11.46 6.27 21.72
CA LYS A 83 -11.75 7.60 22.25
C LYS A 83 -13.18 8.02 21.95
N LEU A 84 -13.61 7.91 20.69
CA LEU A 84 -14.99 8.19 20.26
C LEU A 84 -16.02 7.35 21.03
N TYR A 85 -15.74 6.07 21.27
CA TYR A 85 -16.60 5.20 22.05
C TYR A 85 -16.81 5.71 23.49
N ARG A 86 -15.72 6.18 24.14
CA ARG A 86 -15.78 6.71 25.50
C ARG A 86 -16.55 8.02 25.58
N GLU A 87 -16.41 8.89 24.58
CA GLU A 87 -17.05 10.21 24.53
C GLU A 87 -18.52 10.15 24.10
N THR A 88 -18.90 9.12 23.33
CA THR A 88 -20.26 8.93 22.85
C THR A 88 -21.20 8.55 24.00
N LYS A 89 -22.38 9.17 24.09
CA LYS A 89 -23.41 8.82 25.07
C LYS A 89 -24.49 7.88 24.53
N ASP A 90 -24.73 7.98 23.23
CA ASP A 90 -25.74 7.20 22.52
C ASP A 90 -25.34 5.72 22.41
N THR A 91 -26.20 4.83 22.92
CA THR A 91 -25.93 3.39 22.98
C THR A 91 -25.85 2.74 21.61
N PHE A 92 -26.67 3.18 20.64
CA PHE A 92 -26.64 2.62 19.29
C PHE A 92 -25.33 3.01 18.57
N LYS A 93 -24.93 4.28 18.67
CA LYS A 93 -23.65 4.74 18.12
C LYS A 93 -22.47 4.05 18.80
N LYS A 94 -22.54 3.76 20.10
CA LYS A 94 -21.52 2.95 20.79
C LYS A 94 -21.40 1.56 20.20
N ALA A 95 -22.53 0.87 19.95
CA ALA A 95 -22.53 -0.44 19.33
C ALA A 95 -21.90 -0.40 17.93
N LEU A 96 -22.24 0.61 17.12
CA LEU A 96 -21.63 0.82 15.80
C LEU A 96 -20.12 1.06 15.87
N ILE A 97 -19.64 1.83 16.85
CA ILE A 97 -18.19 2.06 17.03
C ILE A 97 -17.48 0.75 17.42
N LEU A 98 -18.08 -0.06 18.29
CA LEU A 98 -17.53 -1.38 18.64
C LEU A 98 -17.48 -2.32 17.44
N GLU A 99 -18.50 -2.29 16.58
CA GLU A 99 -18.50 -3.02 15.30
C GLU A 99 -17.34 -2.57 14.41
N LYS A 100 -17.09 -1.24 14.29
CA LYS A 100 -15.93 -0.72 13.54
C LYS A 100 -14.59 -1.10 14.13
N ILE A 101 -14.47 -1.15 15.46
CA ILE A 101 -13.27 -1.66 16.13
C ILE A 101 -13.05 -3.14 15.80
N ALA A 102 -14.11 -3.96 15.81
CA ALA A 102 -14.02 -5.38 15.46
C ALA A 102 -13.67 -5.59 13.98
N GLU A 103 -14.29 -4.85 13.07
CA GLU A 103 -13.93 -4.84 11.64
C GLU A 103 -12.45 -4.48 11.45
N LEU A 104 -11.94 -3.48 12.18
CA LEU A 104 -10.56 -3.03 12.09
C LEU A 104 -9.55 -4.16 12.38
N GLN A 105 -9.87 -5.05 13.32
CA GLN A 105 -9.01 -6.20 13.65
C GLN A 105 -8.77 -7.12 12.46
N THR A 106 -9.75 -7.25 11.55
CA THR A 106 -9.61 -8.07 10.34
C THR A 106 -8.57 -7.50 9.36
N TYR A 107 -8.33 -6.19 9.42
CA TYR A 107 -7.29 -5.53 8.63
C TYR A 107 -5.94 -5.53 9.35
N ILE A 108 -5.90 -5.44 10.68
CA ILE A 108 -4.65 -5.42 11.47
C ILE A 108 -3.98 -6.80 11.52
N SER A 109 -4.75 -7.87 11.76
CA SER A 109 -4.19 -9.22 11.95
C SER A 109 -3.28 -9.68 10.80
N PRO A 110 -3.65 -9.52 9.51
CA PRO A 110 -2.78 -9.92 8.40
C PRO A 110 -1.41 -9.23 8.40
N TYR A 111 -1.32 -7.96 8.83
CA TYR A 111 -0.04 -7.26 8.90
C TYR A 111 0.85 -7.84 10.01
N TYR A 112 0.28 -8.17 11.17
CA TYR A 112 1.02 -8.82 12.25
C TYR A 112 1.43 -10.25 11.90
N ASP A 113 0.57 -11.02 11.23
CA ASP A 113 0.90 -12.37 10.79
C ASP A 113 2.04 -12.37 9.75
N ALA A 114 2.00 -11.43 8.81
CA ALA A 114 3.09 -11.24 7.85
C ALA A 114 4.41 -10.83 8.55
N SER A 115 4.35 -9.91 9.52
CA SER A 115 5.52 -9.51 10.31
C SER A 115 6.10 -10.69 11.10
N ARG A 116 5.24 -11.51 11.73
CA ARG A 116 5.65 -12.72 12.45
C ARG A 116 6.33 -13.72 11.51
N TYR A 117 5.74 -13.99 10.34
CA TYR A 117 6.31 -14.90 9.35
C TYR A 117 7.72 -14.49 8.90
N ILE A 118 7.93 -13.19 8.64
CA ILE A 118 9.26 -12.67 8.26
C ILE A 118 10.26 -12.83 9.41
N LEU A 119 9.86 -12.49 10.64
CA LEU A 119 10.70 -12.63 11.82
C LEU A 119 11.11 -14.10 12.03
N GLU A 120 10.15 -15.04 12.00
CA GLU A 120 10.42 -16.47 12.14
C GLU A 120 11.36 -16.99 11.06
N ASN A 121 11.20 -16.55 9.80
CA ASN A 121 12.10 -16.93 8.73
C ASN A 121 13.51 -16.36 8.93
N SER A 122 13.65 -15.12 9.39
CA SER A 122 14.96 -14.52 9.67
C SER A 122 15.72 -15.28 10.77
N ILE A 123 15.01 -15.73 11.81
CA ILE A 123 15.58 -16.53 12.90
C ILE A 123 16.02 -17.90 12.38
N LYS A 124 15.18 -18.58 11.59
CA LYS A 124 15.50 -19.88 10.99
C LYS A 124 16.72 -19.82 10.08
N SER A 125 16.82 -18.80 9.23
CA SER A 125 17.98 -18.62 8.34
C SER A 125 19.27 -18.33 9.11
N ASN A 126 19.22 -17.56 10.19
CA ASN A 126 20.41 -17.31 11.02
C ASN A 126 20.90 -18.58 11.73
N ASN A 127 19.99 -19.40 12.27
CA ASN A 127 20.34 -20.64 12.94
C ASN A 127 20.96 -21.68 11.98
N GLN A 128 20.52 -21.74 10.72
CA GLN A 128 21.12 -22.60 9.70
C GLN A 128 22.56 -22.19 9.38
N ASN A 129 22.81 -20.89 9.22
CA ASN A 129 24.14 -20.35 8.94
C ASN A 129 25.14 -20.58 10.11
N GLU A 130 24.68 -20.55 11.36
CA GLU A 130 25.50 -20.86 12.53
C GLU A 130 25.84 -22.36 12.62
N THR A 131 24.91 -23.23 12.24
CA THR A 131 25.12 -24.68 12.25
C THR A 131 26.11 -25.10 11.15
N GLU A 132 26.06 -24.48 9.97
CA GLU A 132 27.01 -24.72 8.88
C GLU A 132 28.42 -24.18 9.18
N LYS A 133 28.54 -23.04 9.87
CA LYS A 133 29.83 -22.52 10.35
C LYS A 133 30.47 -23.39 11.43
N ASN A 134 29.68 -23.93 12.35
CA ASN A 134 30.19 -24.78 13.42
C ASN A 134 30.65 -26.16 12.90
N ASN A 135 30.01 -26.67 11.82
CA ASN A 135 30.40 -27.93 11.18
C ASN A 135 31.57 -27.81 10.19
N SER A 136 32.07 -26.60 9.91
CA SER A 136 33.15 -26.34 8.95
C SER A 136 34.47 -25.90 9.60
N LEU A 137 34.52 -25.81 10.92
CA LEU A 137 35.76 -25.61 11.67
C LEU A 137 36.50 -26.96 11.81
N PRO A 138 37.79 -27.06 11.43
CA PRO A 138 38.52 -28.30 11.59
C PRO A 138 38.74 -28.57 13.08
N VAL A 139 38.46 -29.81 13.50
CA VAL A 139 38.80 -30.29 14.83
C VAL A 139 40.33 -30.30 14.93
N ILE A 140 40.88 -29.49 15.84
CA ILE A 140 42.32 -29.42 16.16
C ILE A 140 42.68 -30.58 17.08
#